data_AF-A0A1Q5XJ13-F1
#
_entry.id   AF-A0A1Q5XJ13-F1
#
_cell.length_a   1.000
_cell.length_b   1.000
_cell.length_c   1.000
_cell.angle_alpha   90.00
_cell.angle_beta   90.00
_cell.angle_gamma   90.00
#
_symmetry.space_group_name_H-M   'P 1'
#
loop_
_entity.id
_entity.type
_entity.pdbx_description
1 polymer ?
#
loop_
_entity_poly.entity_id
_entity_poly.type
_entity_poly.pdbx_seq_one_letter_code
_entity_poly.pdbx_strand_id
1 'polypeptide(L)'
;MYDPELWYDDPQYDADTMNNNLVYYTTETSELIRMEPPKGLLDPESFRSALLEKKLELTIPDSDYLTENKLMKNKEDLEKYSLGFWTKFMETYQQGIGFRFLGHMTPLQYGGHPSDELLLLQADSSDEIGMDWDLSGLLYFFIREDDFKKAFFGHVYTDRVGT
;
A
#
# COMPACT_ATOMS: atom_id res chain seq x y z
N MET A 1 26.79 0.38 -13.95
CA MET A 1 25.74 1.41 -14.13
C MET A 1 24.47 0.60 -14.06
N TYR A 2 23.83 0.59 -12.89
CA TYR A 2 22.50 -0.01 -12.75
C TYR A 2 21.57 0.92 -13.52
N ASP A 3 20.82 0.37 -14.47
CA ASP A 3 19.74 1.10 -15.11
C ASP A 3 18.51 0.88 -14.22
N PRO A 4 18.04 1.88 -13.47
CA PRO A 4 16.87 1.72 -12.60
C PRO A 4 15.61 1.44 -13.44
N GLU A 5 15.58 1.85 -14.71
CA GLU A 5 14.45 1.62 -15.61
C GLU A 5 14.36 0.16 -16.06
N LEU A 6 15.46 -0.61 -16.00
CA LEU A 6 15.45 -2.06 -16.32
C LEU A 6 14.45 -2.85 -15.48
N TRP A 7 14.13 -2.38 -14.27
CA TRP A 7 13.12 -3.02 -13.41
C TRP A 7 11.70 -2.59 -13.76
N TYR A 8 11.51 -1.36 -14.24
CA TYR A 8 10.22 -0.86 -14.72
C TYR A 8 9.84 -1.48 -16.08
N ASP A 9 10.83 -1.84 -16.89
CA ASP A 9 10.66 -2.45 -18.21
C ASP A 9 10.57 -3.99 -18.18
N ASP A 10 10.74 -4.64 -17.02
CA ASP A 10 10.64 -6.09 -16.89
C ASP A 10 9.16 -6.52 -16.73
N PRO A 11 8.54 -7.14 -17.75
CA PRO A 11 7.14 -7.57 -17.66
C PRO A 11 6.93 -8.67 -16.61
N GLN A 12 8.00 -9.35 -16.17
CA GLN A 12 7.93 -10.32 -15.08
C GLN A 12 7.93 -9.65 -13.71
N TYR A 13 8.41 -8.41 -13.60
CA TYR A 13 8.43 -7.67 -12.35
C TYR A 13 7.00 -7.37 -11.86
N ASP A 14 6.15 -6.83 -12.73
CA ASP A 14 4.75 -6.59 -12.37
C ASP A 14 3.92 -7.89 -12.30
N ALA A 15 4.36 -8.97 -12.95
CA ALA A 15 3.66 -10.26 -12.95
C ALA A 15 3.96 -11.14 -11.72
N ASP A 16 5.12 -10.97 -11.07
CA ASP A 16 5.54 -11.77 -9.90
C ASP A 16 5.50 -10.95 -8.59
N THR A 17 4.30 -10.50 -8.25
CA THR A 17 3.98 -9.74 -7.04
C THR A 17 4.37 -10.40 -5.71
N MET A 18 4.62 -11.71 -5.73
CA MET A 18 4.97 -12.52 -4.55
C MET A 18 6.48 -12.59 -4.28
N ASN A 19 7.32 -12.63 -5.33
CA ASN A 19 8.77 -12.80 -5.16
C ASN A 19 9.57 -11.51 -5.38
N ASN A 20 9.00 -10.49 -6.02
CA ASN A 20 9.73 -9.29 -6.42
C ASN A 20 9.96 -8.27 -5.31
N ASN A 21 9.34 -8.46 -4.14
CA ASN A 21 9.48 -7.59 -2.98
C ASN A 21 9.92 -8.39 -1.75
N LEU A 22 11.23 -8.55 -1.60
CA LEU A 22 11.81 -9.21 -0.42
C LEU A 22 11.77 -8.26 0.79
N VAL A 23 10.70 -8.36 1.58
CA VAL A 23 10.62 -7.70 2.89
C VAL A 23 11.07 -8.69 3.97
N TYR A 24 12.16 -8.37 4.66
CA TYR A 24 12.66 -9.18 5.77
C TYR A 24 11.93 -8.78 7.06
N TYR A 25 11.07 -9.67 7.56
CA TYR A 25 10.48 -9.56 8.89
C TYR A 25 11.33 -10.37 9.88
N THR A 26 11.93 -9.69 10.85
CA THR A 26 12.55 -10.35 12.02
C THR A 26 11.70 -10.07 13.26
N THR A 27 11.66 -11.05 14.17
CA THR A 27 11.01 -10.94 15.48
C THR A 27 11.72 -9.97 16.41
N GLU A 28 13.03 -9.77 16.25
CA GLU A 28 13.81 -8.86 17.08
C GLU A 28 14.45 -7.76 16.24
N THR A 29 14.20 -6.50 16.62
CA THR A 29 14.82 -5.34 15.94
C THR A 29 16.34 -5.29 16.11
N SER A 30 16.90 -6.05 17.06
CA SER A 30 18.33 -6.25 17.25
C SER A 30 19.01 -6.96 16.07
N GLU A 31 18.25 -7.73 15.30
CA GLU A 31 18.72 -8.44 14.09
C GLU A 31 18.71 -7.54 12.85
N LEU A 32 18.08 -6.36 12.92
CA LEU A 32 18.07 -5.39 11.83
C LEU A 32 19.41 -4.65 11.78
N ILE A 33 20.24 -5.02 10.80
CA ILE A 33 21.48 -4.30 10.50
C ILE A 33 21.23 -3.22 9.46
N ARG A 34 21.63 -1.98 9.77
CA ARG A 34 21.65 -0.91 8.77
C ARG A 34 22.73 -1.24 7.74
N MET A 35 22.33 -1.40 6.49
CA MET A 35 23.24 -1.61 5.37
C MET A 35 23.64 -0.26 4.78
N GLU A 36 24.90 -0.16 4.34
CA GLU A 36 25.34 0.98 3.53
C GLU A 36 24.68 0.89 2.14
N PRO A 37 24.18 2.02 1.59
CA PRO A 37 23.65 2.04 0.24
C PRO A 37 24.68 1.53 -0.79
N PRO A 38 24.26 0.77 -1.82
CA PRO A 38 25.13 0.36 -2.91
C PRO A 38 25.90 1.53 -3.54
N LYS A 39 27.19 1.31 -3.82
CA LYS A 39 28.04 2.31 -4.49
C LYS A 39 27.58 2.47 -5.94
N GLY A 40 27.03 3.64 -6.28
CA GLY A 40 26.64 3.99 -7.65
C GLY A 40 25.14 4.23 -7.87
N LEU A 41 24.32 4.22 -6.81
CA LEU A 41 22.95 4.72 -6.88
C LEU A 41 22.94 6.22 -7.17
N LEU A 42 22.03 6.66 -8.01
CA LEU A 42 21.73 8.08 -8.20
C LEU A 42 20.90 8.61 -7.02
N ASP A 43 20.95 9.91 -6.75
CA ASP A 43 20.17 10.53 -5.66
C ASP A 43 18.66 10.20 -5.73
N PRO A 44 18.00 10.16 -6.91
CA PRO A 44 16.59 9.73 -7.03
C PRO A 44 16.34 8.27 -6.69
N GLU A 45 17.36 7.42 -6.70
CA GLU A 45 17.28 5.98 -6.40
C GLU A 45 17.59 5.68 -4.92
N SER A 46 17.74 6.73 -4.11
CA SER A 46 18.15 6.61 -2.71
C SER A 46 17.01 6.94 -1.76
N PHE A 47 16.68 6.00 -0.87
CA PHE A 47 15.77 6.28 0.22
C PHE A 47 16.49 7.05 1.33
N ARG A 48 15.92 8.20 1.70
CA ARG A 48 16.45 9.01 2.81
C ARG A 48 15.86 8.53 4.13
N SER A 49 16.67 8.65 5.19
CA SER A 49 16.17 8.37 6.54
C SER A 49 15.16 9.44 6.95
N ALA A 50 14.02 9.03 7.48
CA ALA A 50 13.00 9.93 8.03
C ALA A 50 12.50 9.47 9.40
N LEU A 51 11.88 10.40 10.12
CA LEU A 51 11.15 10.12 11.35
C LEU A 51 9.75 9.60 11.00
N LEU A 52 9.34 8.51 11.64
CA LEU A 52 7.96 8.02 11.55
C LEU A 52 7.14 8.57 12.72
N GLU A 53 6.20 9.46 12.43
CA GLU A 53 5.16 9.85 13.38
C GLU A 53 3.90 9.01 13.16
N LYS A 54 3.32 8.51 14.25
CA LYS A 54 2.16 7.61 14.18
C LYS A 54 0.94 8.29 14.77
N LYS A 55 -0.19 8.16 14.07
CA LYS A 55 -1.49 8.59 14.53
C LYS A 55 -2.50 7.47 14.26
N LEU A 56 -3.40 7.24 15.21
CA LEU A 56 -4.53 6.34 14.98
C LEU A 56 -5.55 7.05 14.11
N GLU A 57 -5.94 6.43 13.01
CA GLU A 57 -6.93 6.94 12.08
C GLU A 57 -8.01 5.89 11.80
N LEU A 58 -9.25 6.35 11.65
CA LEU A 58 -10.35 5.48 11.22
C LEU A 58 -10.42 5.51 9.70
N THR A 59 -10.24 4.38 9.04
CA THR A 59 -10.48 4.24 7.60
C THR A 59 -11.84 3.57 7.37
N ILE A 60 -12.45 3.82 6.21
CA ILE A 60 -13.70 3.17 5.78
C ILE A 60 -13.50 2.58 4.37
N PRO A 61 -14.25 1.52 3.98
CA PRO A 61 -14.11 0.89 2.67
C PRO A 61 -14.80 1.69 1.57
N ASP A 62 -14.22 1.77 0.39
CA ASP A 62 -14.85 2.42 -0.74
C ASP A 62 -16.10 1.66 -1.24
N SER A 63 -16.84 2.28 -2.15
CA SER A 63 -18.04 1.68 -2.74
C SER A 63 -17.77 0.42 -3.55
N ASP A 64 -16.60 0.32 -4.17
CA ASP A 64 -16.25 -0.83 -5.01
C ASP A 64 -15.98 -2.04 -4.13
N TYR A 65 -15.22 -1.88 -3.04
CA TYR A 65 -15.04 -2.92 -2.02
C TYR A 65 -16.38 -3.40 -1.47
N LEU A 66 -17.29 -2.49 -1.13
CA LEU A 66 -18.62 -2.84 -0.63
C LEU A 66 -19.42 -3.67 -1.64
N THR A 67 -19.26 -3.38 -2.92
CA THR A 67 -19.95 -4.05 -4.03
C THR A 67 -19.36 -5.43 -4.30
N GLU A 68 -18.05 -5.52 -4.48
CA GLU A 68 -17.32 -6.75 -4.81
C GLU A 68 -17.47 -7.79 -3.71
N ASN A 69 -17.38 -7.36 -2.46
CA ASN A 69 -17.55 -8.22 -1.30
C ASN A 69 -19.01 -8.42 -0.89
N LYS A 70 -19.96 -7.90 -1.68
CA LYS A 70 -21.42 -8.09 -1.51
C LYS A 70 -21.92 -7.64 -0.13
N LEU A 71 -21.24 -6.65 0.46
CA LEU A 71 -21.56 -6.07 1.76
C LEU A 71 -22.72 -5.08 1.66
N MET A 72 -22.90 -4.45 0.49
CA MET A 72 -24.09 -3.69 0.14
C MET A 72 -24.58 -4.12 -1.25
N LYS A 73 -25.86 -4.48 -1.34
CA LYS A 73 -26.48 -4.98 -2.58
C LYS A 73 -27.49 -4.00 -3.18
N ASN A 74 -27.97 -3.05 -2.38
CA ASN A 74 -28.92 -2.05 -2.83
C ASN A 74 -28.14 -0.87 -3.45
N LYS A 75 -28.39 -0.61 -4.73
CA LYS A 75 -27.79 0.51 -5.45
C LYS A 75 -28.09 1.87 -4.80
N GLU A 76 -29.30 2.06 -4.30
CA GLU A 76 -29.70 3.32 -3.66
C GLU A 76 -28.91 3.55 -2.36
N ASP A 77 -28.65 2.50 -1.59
CA ASP A 77 -27.87 2.60 -0.35
C ASP A 77 -26.38 2.81 -0.65
N LEU A 78 -25.86 2.19 -1.71
CA LEU A 78 -24.49 2.41 -2.18
C LEU A 78 -24.29 3.86 -2.66
N GLU A 79 -25.25 4.42 -3.40
CA GLU A 79 -25.22 5.82 -3.82
C GLU A 79 -25.27 6.77 -2.60
N LYS A 80 -26.15 6.50 -1.63
CA LYS A 80 -26.20 7.26 -0.37
C LYS A 80 -24.89 7.17 0.41
N TYR A 81 -24.28 6.00 0.46
CA TYR A 81 -22.98 5.80 1.07
C TYR A 81 -21.91 6.64 0.38
N SER A 82 -21.76 6.49 -0.94
CA SER A 82 -20.70 7.10 -1.74
C SER A 82 -20.81 8.62 -1.81
N LEU A 83 -22.00 9.14 -2.10
CA LEU A 83 -22.20 10.57 -2.32
C LEU A 83 -22.51 11.34 -1.03
N GLY A 84 -23.21 10.69 -0.09
CA GLY A 84 -23.68 11.32 1.14
C GLY A 84 -22.71 11.15 2.31
N PHE A 85 -22.40 9.90 2.65
CA PHE A 85 -21.60 9.58 3.83
C PHE A 85 -20.10 9.73 3.57
N TRP A 86 -19.55 9.08 2.54
CA TRP A 86 -18.12 9.01 2.25
C TRP A 86 -17.52 10.40 2.04
N THR A 87 -18.10 11.21 1.15
CA THR A 87 -17.64 12.59 0.90
C THR A 87 -17.57 13.40 2.19
N LYS A 88 -18.65 13.38 2.99
CA LYS A 88 -18.71 14.11 4.25
C LYS A 88 -17.70 13.57 5.28
N PHE A 89 -17.50 12.25 5.31
CA PHE A 89 -16.50 11.62 6.17
C PHE A 89 -15.10 12.12 5.82
N MET A 90 -14.71 12.03 4.55
CA MET A 90 -13.38 12.46 4.08
C MET A 90 -13.12 13.94 4.36
N GLU A 91 -14.11 14.81 4.14
CA GLU A 91 -14.03 16.24 4.47
C GLU A 91 -13.87 16.50 5.97
N THR A 92 -14.65 15.78 6.80
CA THR A 92 -14.66 15.99 8.26
C THR A 92 -13.35 15.54 8.91
N TYR A 93 -12.78 14.43 8.44
CA TYR A 93 -11.59 13.83 9.03
C TYR A 93 -10.28 14.21 8.31
N GLN A 94 -10.36 15.00 7.23
CA GLN A 94 -9.23 15.48 6.42
C GLN A 94 -8.22 14.36 6.10
N GLN A 95 -8.72 13.20 5.69
CA GLN A 95 -7.84 12.07 5.40
C GLN A 95 -7.17 12.25 4.05
N GLY A 96 -5.84 12.34 4.07
CA GLY A 96 -5.00 12.26 2.87
C GLY A 96 -4.91 10.83 2.33
N ILE A 97 -3.91 10.54 1.49
CA ILE A 97 -3.63 9.18 1.03
C ILE A 97 -2.56 8.56 1.94
N GLY A 98 -1.33 9.04 1.84
CA GLY A 98 -0.29 8.83 2.83
C GLY A 98 0.06 7.37 3.15
N PHE A 99 0.95 7.23 4.13
CA PHE A 99 1.43 5.96 4.65
C PHE A 99 0.49 5.42 5.72
N ARG A 100 0.08 4.16 5.61
CA ARG A 100 -0.85 3.53 6.58
C ARG A 100 -0.51 2.08 6.86
N PHE A 101 -0.63 1.70 8.13
CA PHE A 101 -0.66 0.30 8.54
C PHE A 101 -2.09 -0.13 8.77
N LEU A 102 -2.48 -1.27 8.19
CA LEU A 102 -3.82 -1.83 8.32
C LEU A 102 -4.93 -0.87 7.86
N GLY A 103 -6.18 -1.27 8.08
CA GLY A 103 -7.36 -0.49 7.67
C GLY A 103 -7.76 -0.76 6.23
N HIS A 104 -8.47 0.20 5.63
CA HIS A 104 -8.92 0.15 4.25
C HIS A 104 -7.97 0.95 3.36
N MET A 105 -7.60 0.37 2.21
CA MET A 105 -6.75 1.01 1.22
C MET A 105 -7.41 2.25 0.60
N THR A 106 -6.62 3.18 0.09
CA THR A 106 -7.08 4.23 -0.81
C THR A 106 -7.11 3.71 -2.24
N PRO A 107 -8.28 3.67 -2.92
CA PRO A 107 -8.37 3.27 -4.32
C PRO A 107 -7.97 4.42 -5.24
N LEU A 108 -6.73 4.44 -5.75
CA LEU A 108 -6.33 5.44 -6.77
C LEU A 108 -6.86 5.07 -8.17
N GLN A 109 -6.73 3.80 -8.56
CA GLN A 109 -7.19 3.29 -9.86
C GLN A 109 -7.88 1.91 -9.77
N TYR A 110 -7.82 1.26 -8.60
CA TYR A 110 -8.55 0.01 -8.36
C TYR A 110 -10.00 0.28 -8.00
N GLY A 111 -10.88 -0.62 -8.46
CA GLY A 111 -12.13 -0.85 -7.75
C GLY A 111 -11.87 -1.94 -6.71
N GLY A 112 -12.03 -1.62 -5.43
CA GLY A 112 -12.07 -2.59 -4.32
C GLY A 112 -10.81 -3.45 -4.09
N HIS A 113 -10.88 -4.28 -3.04
CA HIS A 113 -9.94 -5.37 -2.78
C HIS A 113 -10.69 -6.59 -2.21
N PRO A 114 -10.18 -7.82 -2.36
CA PRO A 114 -10.82 -9.02 -1.81
C PRO A 114 -10.92 -8.99 -0.28
N SER A 115 -12.04 -9.45 0.28
CA SER A 115 -12.28 -9.45 1.73
C SER A 115 -11.50 -10.48 2.54
N ASP A 116 -10.91 -11.49 1.90
CA ASP A 116 -10.03 -12.47 2.56
C ASP A 116 -8.57 -12.00 2.67
N GLU A 117 -8.28 -10.82 2.14
CA GLU A 117 -6.99 -10.15 2.18
C GLU A 117 -7.06 -8.91 3.07
N LEU A 118 -5.98 -8.68 3.81
CA LEU A 118 -5.82 -7.55 4.70
C LEU A 118 -4.71 -6.67 4.17
N LEU A 119 -4.95 -5.36 4.12
CA LEU A 119 -3.88 -4.39 3.94
C LEU A 119 -2.93 -4.49 5.14
N LEU A 120 -1.64 -4.73 4.88
CA LEU A 120 -0.58 -4.61 5.88
C LEU A 120 0.00 -3.20 5.90
N LEU A 121 0.35 -2.69 4.72
CA LEU A 121 0.97 -1.38 4.53
C LEU A 121 0.50 -0.78 3.22
N GLN A 122 0.10 0.48 3.25
CA GLN A 122 0.04 1.37 2.10
C GLN A 122 1.17 2.38 2.21
N ALA A 123 1.91 2.61 1.14
CA ALA A 123 2.98 3.58 1.03
C ALA A 123 2.71 4.54 -0.13
N ASP A 124 2.63 5.82 0.17
CA ASP A 124 2.46 6.91 -0.80
C ASP A 124 3.81 7.28 -1.43
N SER A 125 3.77 7.99 -2.55
CA SER A 125 4.97 8.67 -3.06
C SER A 125 5.37 9.80 -2.12
N SER A 126 6.67 10.02 -1.95
CA SER A 126 7.23 11.09 -1.13
C SER A 126 8.65 11.45 -1.59
N ASP A 127 8.77 12.61 -2.24
CA ASP A 127 10.04 13.21 -2.66
C ASP A 127 11.00 13.45 -1.48
N GLU A 128 10.47 13.69 -0.28
CA GLU A 128 11.25 13.95 0.93
C GLU A 128 12.15 12.74 1.26
N ILE A 129 11.60 11.54 1.13
CA ILE A 129 12.28 10.28 1.45
C ILE A 129 12.76 9.53 0.21
N GLY A 130 12.56 10.08 -0.99
CA GLY A 130 12.92 9.43 -2.25
C GLY A 130 12.07 8.21 -2.55
N MET A 131 10.80 8.18 -2.11
CA MET A 131 9.83 7.17 -2.51
C MET A 131 9.06 7.65 -3.72
N ASP A 132 9.19 6.96 -4.84
CA ASP A 132 8.53 7.31 -6.08
C ASP A 132 7.89 6.06 -6.70
N TRP A 133 6.58 6.13 -6.89
CA TRP A 133 5.74 5.09 -7.48
C TRP A 133 5.08 5.62 -8.77
N ASP A 134 5.89 6.09 -9.73
CA ASP A 134 5.42 6.77 -10.96
C ASP A 134 4.81 8.16 -10.69
N LEU A 135 4.07 8.77 -11.64
CA LEU A 135 3.61 10.18 -11.57
C LEU A 135 2.66 10.54 -10.40
N SER A 136 2.42 9.65 -9.43
CA SER A 136 1.83 9.85 -8.08
C SER A 136 1.11 8.58 -7.59
N GLY A 137 1.84 7.46 -7.52
CA GLY A 137 1.26 6.16 -7.21
C GLY A 137 1.23 5.76 -5.72
N LEU A 138 0.74 4.54 -5.50
CA LEU A 138 0.72 3.86 -4.21
C LEU A 138 1.33 2.47 -4.33
N LEU A 139 2.06 2.08 -3.30
CA LEU A 139 2.51 0.71 -3.08
C LEU A 139 1.72 0.09 -1.92
N TYR A 140 1.12 -1.06 -2.15
CA TYR A 140 0.38 -1.81 -1.15
C TYR A 140 1.08 -3.12 -0.84
N PHE A 141 1.01 -3.53 0.42
CA PHE A 141 1.35 -4.86 0.89
C PHE A 141 0.11 -5.49 1.46
N PHE A 142 -0.22 -6.69 0.99
CA PHE A 142 -1.38 -7.44 1.42
C PHE A 142 -0.98 -8.80 1.99
N ILE A 143 -1.83 -9.33 2.86
CA ILE A 143 -1.70 -10.66 3.44
C ILE A 143 -3.07 -11.31 3.56
N ARG A 144 -3.13 -12.64 3.43
CA ARG A 144 -4.36 -13.37 3.76
C ARG A 144 -4.67 -13.30 5.25
N GLU A 145 -5.94 -13.16 5.59
CA GLU A 145 -6.36 -13.06 7.00
C GLU A 145 -5.89 -14.26 7.84
N ASP A 146 -5.95 -15.47 7.28
CA ASP A 146 -5.52 -16.70 7.96
C ASP A 146 -4.02 -16.75 8.26
N ASP A 147 -3.20 -16.16 7.39
CA ASP A 147 -1.75 -16.09 7.55
C ASP A 147 -1.37 -15.01 8.56
N PHE A 148 -2.07 -13.87 8.54
CA PHE A 148 -1.93 -12.83 9.56
C PHE A 148 -2.24 -13.35 10.96
N LYS A 149 -3.33 -14.10 11.14
CA LYS A 149 -3.70 -14.74 12.42
C LYS A 149 -2.63 -15.70 12.95
N LYS A 150 -1.88 -16.34 12.05
CA LYS A 150 -0.78 -17.27 12.39
C LYS A 150 0.57 -16.57 12.51
N ALA A 151 0.63 -15.25 12.32
CA ALA A 151 1.87 -14.48 12.21
C ALA A 151 2.82 -15.03 11.12
N PHE A 152 2.26 -15.59 10.03
CA PHE A 152 3.01 -16.13 8.92
C PHE A 152 3.09 -15.12 7.77
N PHE A 153 4.21 -14.40 7.65
CA PHE A 153 4.38 -13.35 6.64
C PHE A 153 5.03 -13.84 5.34
N GLY A 154 5.17 -15.16 5.15
CA GLY A 154 5.81 -15.73 3.97
C GLY A 154 4.98 -15.66 2.68
N HIS A 155 3.70 -15.29 2.77
CA HIS A 155 2.81 -15.11 1.62
C HIS A 155 2.32 -13.65 1.49
N VAL A 156 3.07 -12.69 2.03
CA VAL A 156 2.79 -11.27 1.76
C VAL A 156 3.09 -11.01 0.29
N TYR A 157 2.20 -10.29 -0.39
CA TYR A 157 2.44 -9.83 -1.75
C TYR A 157 2.26 -8.33 -1.85
N THR A 158 2.83 -7.79 -2.92
CA THR A 158 2.87 -6.36 -3.16
C THR A 158 2.11 -6.02 -4.42
N ASP A 159 1.41 -4.90 -4.39
CA ASP A 159 0.69 -4.35 -5.53
C ASP A 159 1.04 -2.88 -5.69
N ARG A 160 1.30 -2.44 -6.92
CA ARG A 160 1.72 -1.07 -7.24
C ARG A 160 0.72 -0.45 -8.20
N VAL A 161 0.27 0.75 -7.89
CA VAL A 161 -0.60 1.55 -8.75
C VAL A 161 0.07 2.87 -9.04
N GLY A 162 0.36 3.16 -10.29
CA GLY A 162 0.89 4.45 -10.76
C GLY A 162 0.07 4.99 -11.93
N THR A 163 0.14 6.29 -12.17
CA THR A 163 -0.38 6.96 -13.39
C THR A 163 0.74 7.31 -14.33
#